data_AF-A0A967SS78-F1
#
_entry.id   AF-A0A967SS78-F1
#
_cell.length_a   1.000
_cell.length_b   1.000
_cell.length_c   1.000
_cell.angle_alpha   90.00
_cell.angle_beta   90.00
_cell.angle_gamma   90.00
#
_symmetry.space_group_name_H-M   'P 1'
#
loop_
_entity.id
_entity.type
_entity.pdbx_description
1 polymer ?
#
loop_
_entity_poly.entity_id
_entity_poly.type
_entity_poly.pdbx_seq_one_letter_code
_entity_poly.pdbx_strand_id
1 'polypeptide(L)'
;LLRVARSVNETPDPGLVARLLRTGEETSAALLGLAASKAGLRVAVLGADELGILTVGPADDAEPVDVDVERVLDEVRRHEVTVAPGFVGRSAEGR
;
A
#
# COMPACT_ATOMS: atom_id res chain seq x y z
N LEU A 1 -12.51 7.95 -1.27
CA LEU A 1 -11.55 8.69 -2.13
C LEU A 1 -12.02 8.82 -3.58
N LEU A 2 -12.60 7.79 -4.22
CA LEU A 2 -13.19 7.90 -5.57
C LEU A 2 -14.17 9.07 -5.75
N ARG A 3 -15.07 9.28 -4.78
CA ARG A 3 -15.98 10.44 -4.79
C ARG A 3 -15.23 11.78 -4.81
N VAL A 4 -14.12 11.87 -4.08
CA VAL A 4 -13.28 13.09 -4.03
C VAL A 4 -12.61 13.31 -5.38
N ALA A 5 -12.02 12.27 -5.99
CA ALA A 5 -11.46 12.39 -7.34
C ALA A 5 -12.49 12.91 -8.34
N ARG A 6 -13.70 12.34 -8.34
CA ARG A 6 -14.80 12.75 -9.24
C ARG A 6 -15.33 14.15 -8.96
N SER A 7 -15.25 14.62 -7.71
CA SER A 7 -15.62 16.00 -7.37
C SER A 7 -14.61 17.04 -7.89
N VAL A 8 -13.38 16.63 -8.18
CA VAL A 8 -12.33 17.49 -8.76
C VAL A 8 -12.35 17.42 -10.29
N ASN A 9 -12.53 16.23 -10.86
CA ASN A 9 -12.64 16.00 -12.29
C ASN A 9 -13.61 14.83 -12.55
N GLU A 10 -14.69 15.07 -13.29
CA GLU A 10 -15.73 14.06 -13.59
C GLU A 10 -15.16 12.85 -14.36
N THR A 11 -14.14 13.06 -15.18
CA THR A 11 -13.42 12.03 -15.95
C THR A 11 -11.93 12.05 -15.58
N PRO A 12 -11.58 11.59 -14.35
CA PRO A 12 -10.21 11.68 -13.87
C PRO A 12 -9.31 10.65 -14.56
N ASP A 13 -8.04 11.01 -14.74
CA ASP A 13 -7.01 10.07 -15.20
C ASP A 13 -6.91 8.88 -14.23
N PRO A 14 -6.97 7.63 -14.70
CA PRO A 14 -6.96 6.47 -13.82
C PRO A 14 -5.68 6.32 -12.99
N GLY A 15 -4.53 6.73 -13.51
CA GLY A 15 -3.27 6.73 -12.77
C GLY A 15 -3.27 7.73 -11.61
N LEU A 16 -3.85 8.93 -11.81
CA LEU A 16 -4.04 9.90 -10.74
C LEU A 16 -5.06 9.42 -9.69
N VAL A 17 -6.12 8.72 -10.13
CA VAL A 17 -7.07 8.08 -9.19
C VAL A 17 -6.34 7.02 -8.36
N ALA A 18 -5.57 6.14 -8.99
CA ALA A 18 -4.81 5.11 -8.31
C ALA A 18 -3.85 5.69 -7.26
N ARG A 19 -3.14 6.77 -7.61
CA ARG A 19 -2.29 7.53 -6.67
C ARG A 19 -3.08 8.09 -5.50
N LEU A 20 -4.27 8.65 -5.73
CA LEU A 20 -5.12 9.13 -4.65
C LEU A 20 -5.59 7.98 -3.76
N LEU A 21 -6.07 6.87 -4.32
CA LEU A 21 -6.55 5.72 -3.55
C LEU A 21 -5.45 5.15 -2.65
N ARG A 22 -4.22 5.07 -3.15
CA ARG A 22 -3.05 4.64 -2.37
C ARG A 22 -2.88 5.42 -1.07
N THR A 23 -3.19 6.72 -1.05
CA THR A 23 -3.11 7.53 0.19
C THR A 23 -4.08 7.05 1.26
N GLY A 24 -5.24 6.51 0.88
CA GLY A 24 -6.21 5.95 1.81
C GLY A 24 -5.74 4.63 2.42
N GLU A 25 -5.08 3.80 1.63
CA GLU A 25 -4.49 2.54 2.09
C GLU A 25 -3.34 2.78 3.06
N GLU A 26 -2.42 3.68 2.70
CA GLU A 26 -1.33 4.11 3.59
C GLU A 26 -1.86 4.72 4.89
N THR A 27 -2.88 5.56 4.82
CA THR A 27 -3.54 6.12 6.01
C THR A 27 -4.13 5.02 6.89
N SER A 28 -4.82 4.05 6.29
CA SER A 28 -5.46 2.94 7.01
C SER A 28 -4.43 2.02 7.66
N ALA A 29 -3.33 1.71 6.96
CA ALA A 29 -2.22 0.92 7.48
C ALA A 29 -1.54 1.61 8.67
N ALA A 30 -1.28 2.92 8.56
CA ALA A 30 -0.70 3.71 9.65
C ALA A 30 -1.63 3.76 10.88
N LEU A 31 -2.94 3.98 10.68
CA LEU A 31 -3.91 3.99 11.77
C LEU A 31 -4.01 2.63 12.47
N LEU A 32 -3.98 1.53 11.71
CA LEU A 32 -3.95 0.17 12.28
C LEU A 32 -2.66 -0.07 13.08
N GLY A 33 -1.51 0.37 12.57
CA GLY A 33 -0.24 0.31 13.29
C GLY A 33 -0.29 1.07 14.61
N LEU A 34 -0.82 2.30 14.62
CA LEU A 34 -1.01 3.08 15.84
C LEU A 34 -1.95 2.39 16.84
N ALA A 35 -3.04 1.78 16.35
CA ALA A 35 -3.97 1.05 17.20
C ALA A 35 -3.34 -0.20 17.81
N ALA A 36 -2.58 -0.97 17.03
CA ALA A 36 -1.85 -2.16 17.50
C ALA A 36 -0.77 -1.78 18.54
N SER A 37 -0.01 -0.72 18.27
CA SER A 37 0.98 -0.18 19.22
C SER A 37 0.31 0.27 20.52
N LYS A 38 -0.82 0.97 20.44
CA LYS A 38 -1.63 1.38 21.61
C LYS A 38 -2.12 0.17 22.42
N ALA A 39 -2.36 -0.97 21.78
CA ALA A 39 -2.73 -2.23 22.43
C ALA A 39 -1.53 -2.96 23.08
N GLY A 40 -0.31 -2.43 22.96
CA GLY A 40 0.90 -2.98 23.56
C GLY A 40 1.64 -3.99 22.68
N LEU A 41 1.27 -4.11 21.40
CA LEU A 41 1.91 -5.03 20.46
C LEU A 41 3.17 -4.39 19.84
N ARG A 42 4.22 -5.19 19.65
CA ARG A 42 5.34 -4.84 18.78
C ARG A 42 4.85 -4.89 17.34
N VAL A 43 4.76 -3.73 16.70
CA VAL A 43 4.18 -3.59 15.36
C VAL A 43 5.15 -2.93 14.39
N ALA A 44 5.19 -3.44 13.15
CA ALA A 44 5.78 -2.77 12.00
C ALA A 44 4.69 -2.41 11.00
N VAL A 45 4.79 -1.22 10.39
CA VAL A 45 4.00 -0.84 9.23
C VAL A 45 4.99 -0.70 8.07
N LEU A 46 4.82 -1.50 7.04
CA LEU A 46 5.68 -1.49 5.86
C LEU A 46 5.07 -0.59 4.80
N GLY A 47 5.85 0.35 4.28
CA GLY A 47 5.41 1.14 3.13
C GLY A 47 5.42 0.33 1.83
N ALA A 48 4.74 0.84 0.80
CA ALA A 48 4.75 0.26 -0.55
C ALA A 48 6.16 -0.07 -1.06
N ASP A 49 7.13 0.80 -0.75
CA ASP A 49 8.50 0.65 -1.23
C ASP A 49 9.27 -0.46 -0.54
N GLU A 50 8.96 -0.73 0.71
CA GLU A 50 9.59 -1.76 1.53
C GLU A 50 9.02 -3.15 1.25
N LEU A 51 7.77 -3.23 0.78
CA LEU A 51 7.17 -4.51 0.39
C LEU A 51 7.78 -5.06 -0.91
N GLY A 52 8.33 -4.19 -1.76
CA GLY A 52 8.92 -4.61 -3.04
C GLY A 52 7.92 -5.27 -4.00
N ILE A 53 6.63 -4.92 -3.92
CA ILE A 53 5.59 -5.51 -4.78
C ILE A 53 5.78 -5.01 -6.21
N LEU A 54 6.04 -5.95 -7.13
CA LEU A 54 6.08 -5.68 -8.57
C LEU A 54 4.73 -5.98 -9.18
N THR A 55 4.29 -5.10 -10.08
CA THR A 55 3.02 -5.25 -10.80
C THR A 55 3.18 -5.10 -12.30
N VAL A 56 2.24 -5.68 -13.05
CA VAL A 56 2.12 -5.55 -14.50
C VAL A 56 0.71 -5.11 -14.87
N GLY A 57 0.60 -4.32 -15.95
CA GLY A 57 -0.70 -3.83 -16.42
C GLY A 57 -0.93 -2.34 -16.13
N PRO A 58 -2.18 -1.86 -16.29
CA PRO A 58 -2.53 -0.46 -16.14
C PRO A 58 -2.53 -0.03 -14.66
N ALA A 59 -2.20 1.22 -14.37
CA ALA A 59 -1.96 1.70 -12.99
C ALA A 59 -3.17 1.60 -12.04
N ASP A 60 -4.37 1.57 -12.59
CA ASP A 60 -5.64 1.45 -11.87
C ASP A 60 -6.13 0.00 -11.70
N ASP A 61 -5.52 -0.96 -12.39
CA ASP A 61 -5.89 -2.39 -12.36
C ASP A 61 -4.66 -3.28 -12.64
N ALA A 62 -3.58 -3.03 -11.89
CA ALA A 62 -2.32 -3.73 -12.08
C ALA A 62 -2.31 -5.06 -11.32
N GLU A 63 -1.83 -6.12 -11.98
CA GLU A 63 -1.71 -7.45 -11.39
C GLU A 63 -0.37 -7.59 -10.66
N PRO A 64 -0.34 -8.00 -9.38
CA PRO A 64 0.90 -8.29 -8.66
C PRO A 64 1.57 -9.56 -9.20
N VAL A 65 2.87 -9.48 -9.47
CA VAL A 65 3.65 -10.58 -10.03
C VAL A 65 4.83 -11.01 -9.16
N ASP A 66 5.27 -10.15 -8.24
CA ASP A 66 6.37 -10.45 -7.32
C ASP A 66 6.29 -9.62 -6.03
N VAL A 67 7.01 -10.05 -5.00
CA VAL A 67 7.13 -9.38 -3.70
C VAL A 67 8.46 -9.74 -3.04
N ASP A 68 9.04 -8.81 -2.28
CA ASP A 68 10.24 -9.12 -1.49
C ASP A 68 9.87 -9.97 -0.25
N VAL A 69 9.76 -11.29 -0.47
CA VAL A 69 9.36 -12.26 0.55
C VAL A 69 10.33 -12.25 1.74
N GLU A 70 11.63 -12.09 1.50
CA GLU A 70 12.63 -12.12 2.57
C GLU A 70 12.45 -10.91 3.51
N ARG A 71 12.27 -9.72 2.92
CA ARG A 71 12.01 -8.49 3.67
C ARG A 71 10.73 -8.57 4.49
N VAL A 72 9.64 -9.11 3.92
CA VAL A 72 8.36 -9.30 4.64
C VAL A 72 8.52 -10.29 5.80
N LEU A 73 9.15 -11.44 5.54
CA LEU A 73 9.35 -12.47 6.56
C LEU A 73 10.24 -11.98 7.71
N ASP A 74 11.24 -11.16 7.43
CA ASP A 74 12.08 -10.55 8.47
C ASP A 74 11.27 -9.70 9.45
N GLU A 75 10.31 -8.93 8.94
CA GLU A 75 9.48 -8.06 9.76
C GLU A 75 8.45 -8.85 10.56
N VAL A 76 7.84 -9.86 9.93
CA VAL A 76 6.94 -10.81 10.61
C VAL A 76 7.65 -11.58 11.72
N ARG A 77 8.95 -11.89 11.57
CA ARG A 77 9.73 -12.56 12.62
C ARG A 77 10.08 -11.64 13.79
N ARG A 78 10.24 -10.34 13.55
CA ARG A 78 10.67 -9.34 14.56
C ARG A 78 9.51 -8.75 15.34
N HIS A 79 8.30 -8.74 14.76
CA HIS A 79 7.13 -8.07 15.28
C HIS A 79 5.99 -9.06 15.54
N GLU A 80 5.09 -8.70 16.47
CA GLU A 80 3.86 -9.47 16.73
C GLU A 80 2.81 -9.21 15.66
N VAL A 81 2.84 -8.01 15.06
CA VAL A 81 1.98 -7.62 13.95
C VAL A 81 2.82 -6.90 12.91
N THR A 82 2.67 -7.29 11.65
CA THR A 82 3.18 -6.53 10.50
C THR A 82 1.98 -6.09 9.66
N VAL A 83 1.90 -4.80 9.37
CA VAL A 83 0.83 -4.20 8.57
C VAL A 83 1.40 -3.76 7.23
N ALA A 84 0.70 -4.08 6.16
CA ALA A 84 1.00 -3.65 4.79
C ALA A 84 -0.21 -2.91 4.23
N PRO A 85 -0.05 -1.75 3.56
CA PRO A 85 -1.12 -1.13 2.80
C PRO A 85 -1.56 -2.04 1.64
N GLY A 86 -2.85 -2.01 1.32
CA GLY A 86 -3.38 -2.61 0.10
C GLY A 86 -3.15 -1.69 -1.11
N PHE A 87 -3.52 -2.16 -2.31
CA PHE A 87 -3.50 -1.35 -3.54
C PHE A 87 -2.16 -0.61 -3.79
N VAL A 88 -1.07 -1.31 -3.50
CA VAL A 88 0.31 -0.84 -3.69
C VAL A 88 1.05 -1.74 -4.66
N GLY A 89 2.09 -1.20 -5.26
CA GLY A 89 2.92 -1.90 -6.24
C GLY A 89 3.62 -0.90 -7.14
N ARG A 90 4.70 -1.36 -7.78
CA ARG A 90 5.44 -0.61 -8.78
C ARG A 90 5.61 -1.42 -10.04
N SER A 91 5.51 -0.76 -11.20
CA SER A 91 5.91 -1.37 -12.46
C SER A 91 7.43 -1.54 -12.53
N ALA A 92 7.91 -2.29 -13.53
CA ALA A 92 9.34 -2.41 -13.83
C ALA A 92 10.03 -1.06 -14.09
N GLU A 93 9.28 -0.02 -14.49
CA GLU A 93 9.78 1.34 -14.68
C GLU A 93 9.70 2.20 -13.40
N GLY A 94 9.32 1.62 -12.26
CA GLY A 94 9.23 2.30 -10.97
C GLY A 94 8.01 3.22 -10.84
N ARG A 95 6.97 3.03 -11.65
CA ARG A 95 5.74 3.84 -11.66
C ARG A 95 4.66 3.30 -10.73
#